data_AF-A0A073IIU1-F1
#
_entry.id   AF-A0A073IIU1-F1
#
_cell.length_a   1.000
_cell.length_b   1.000
_cell.length_c   1.000
_cell.angle_alpha   90.00
_cell.angle_beta   90.00
_cell.angle_gamma   90.00
#
_symmetry.space_group_name_H-M   'P 1'
#
loop_
_entity.id
_entity.type
_entity.pdbx_description
1 polymer ?
#
loop_
_entity_poly.entity_id
_entity_poly.type
_entity_poly.pdbx_seq_one_letter_code
_entity_poly.pdbx_strand_id
1 'polypeptide(L)'
;MQSEDSFGRTIQLFLVDGKPTGLRKATIHGWTGLLFVSGASAFGDLTAREEVDRTGIYILSGPDPEKAGATRTYIGSGNSVAERIKQSAIKRDFWETAITITTSDDDLSKGHAEYLEARLIEQAAQAGRVTLDNGTQPDTSRRRLPEADVANMEQFLSNLRIILPVIGLDMLKPQPRAVTQTAKPVDERTEGEVQFEIRHKSGVKATAVEEDGEFV
;
A
#
# COMPACT_ATOMS: atom_id res chain seq x y z
N MET A 1 -0.44 19.29 -22.59
CA MET A 1 0.26 18.14 -21.99
C MET A 1 1.33 18.72 -21.09
N GLN A 2 0.97 19.01 -19.83
CA GLN A 2 1.96 19.44 -18.86
C GLN A 2 2.82 18.22 -18.55
N SER A 3 4.13 18.34 -18.76
CA SER A 3 5.09 17.38 -18.23
C SER A 3 4.91 17.38 -16.71
N GLU A 4 4.41 16.29 -16.13
CA GLU A 4 4.70 16.04 -14.73
C GLU A 4 6.22 16.02 -14.63
N ASP A 5 6.80 16.97 -13.91
CA ASP A 5 8.24 16.99 -13.68
C ASP A 5 8.60 15.72 -12.89
N SER A 6 9.03 14.69 -13.63
CA SER A 6 9.49 13.43 -13.08
C SER A 6 10.90 13.64 -12.52
N PHE A 7 10.95 14.06 -11.27
CA PHE A 7 12.20 14.09 -10.50
C PHE A 7 12.50 12.70 -9.93
N GLY A 8 13.76 12.29 -10.03
CA GLY A 8 14.22 11.06 -9.38
C GLY A 8 14.03 11.13 -7.86
N ARG A 9 13.66 10.01 -7.24
CA ARG A 9 13.56 9.87 -5.78
C ARG A 9 14.47 8.75 -5.30
N THR A 10 15.18 8.99 -4.20
CA THR A 10 15.98 7.96 -3.54
C THR A 10 15.16 7.31 -2.44
N ILE A 11 14.87 6.02 -2.61
CA ILE A 11 14.25 5.18 -1.57
C ILE A 11 15.37 4.41 -0.89
N GLN A 12 15.45 4.51 0.43
CA GLN A 12 16.40 3.76 1.23
C GLN A 12 15.69 2.56 1.86
N LEU A 13 16.03 1.36 1.41
CA LEU A 13 15.63 0.09 2.02
C LEU A 13 16.80 -0.46 2.84
N PHE A 14 16.60 -0.61 4.15
CA PHE A 14 17.59 -1.11 5.08
C PHE A 14 17.14 -2.45 5.67
N LEU A 15 17.95 -3.49 5.48
CA LEU A 15 17.72 -4.83 6.04
C LEU A 15 18.29 -4.86 7.45
N VAL A 16 17.42 -4.82 8.47
CA VAL A 16 17.84 -4.63 9.87
C VAL A 16 18.69 -5.80 10.37
N ASP A 17 18.34 -7.01 9.97
CA ASP A 17 19.01 -8.26 10.31
C ASP A 17 19.85 -8.80 9.14
N GLY A 18 20.02 -8.01 8.07
CA GLY A 18 20.72 -8.40 6.84
C GLY A 18 19.93 -9.38 5.95
N LYS A 19 18.67 -9.70 6.24
CA LYS A 19 17.87 -10.67 5.48
C LYS A 19 16.75 -9.99 4.69
N PRO A 20 16.55 -10.33 3.40
CA PRO A 20 15.46 -9.79 2.59
C PRO A 20 14.05 -10.11 3.12
N THR A 21 13.90 -11.25 3.80
CA THR A 21 12.63 -11.71 4.40
C THR A 21 12.49 -11.35 5.87
N GLY A 22 13.52 -10.72 6.45
CA GLY A 22 13.55 -10.28 7.84
C GLY A 22 12.87 -8.93 8.05
N LEU A 23 13.26 -8.26 9.13
CA LEU A 23 12.78 -6.92 9.44
C LEU A 23 13.46 -5.89 8.53
N ARG A 24 12.65 -5.13 7.81
CA ARG A 24 13.10 -4.11 6.85
C ARG A 24 12.62 -2.75 7.30
N LYS A 25 13.45 -1.73 7.08
CA LYS A 25 13.16 -0.32 7.30
C LYS A 25 13.18 0.39 5.94
N ALA A 26 12.16 1.16 5.61
CA ALA A 26 12.08 1.89 4.34
C ALA A 26 11.72 3.36 4.56
N THR A 27 12.36 4.26 3.82
CA THR A 27 12.08 5.70 3.81
C THR A 27 12.47 6.33 2.47
N ILE A 28 12.03 7.56 2.22
CA ILE A 28 12.44 8.38 1.07
C ILE A 28 13.42 9.44 1.57
N HIS A 29 14.51 9.67 0.85
CA HIS A 29 15.49 10.68 1.22
C HIS A 29 14.84 12.07 1.34
N GLY A 30 15.00 12.71 2.51
CA GLY A 30 14.41 14.02 2.83
C GLY A 30 12.96 13.98 3.33
N TRP A 31 12.35 12.79 3.45
CA TRP A 31 11.02 12.61 4.04
C TRP A 31 11.12 12.05 5.45
N THR A 32 10.27 12.53 6.36
CA THR A 32 10.23 12.05 7.76
C THR A 32 9.44 10.75 7.90
N GLY A 33 8.66 10.35 6.89
CA GLY A 33 7.91 9.11 6.91
C GLY A 33 8.81 7.90 6.99
N LEU A 34 8.40 6.97 7.85
CA LEU A 34 9.17 5.81 8.20
C LEU A 34 8.30 4.56 8.15
N LEU A 35 8.75 3.58 7.37
CA LEU A 35 8.08 2.30 7.25
C LEU A 35 8.95 1.19 7.83
N PHE A 36 8.31 0.27 8.54
CA PHE A 36 8.90 -1.03 8.85
C PHE A 36 8.05 -2.15 8.28
N VAL A 37 8.71 -3.20 7.79
CA VAL A 37 8.07 -4.34 7.15
C VAL A 37 8.64 -5.63 7.74
N SER A 38 7.78 -6.55 8.14
CA SER A 38 8.19 -7.88 8.59
C SER A 38 7.20 -8.95 8.12
N GLY A 39 7.71 -10.17 7.98
CA GLY A 39 6.85 -11.36 8.01
C GLY A 39 6.52 -11.76 9.45
N ALA A 40 5.77 -12.85 9.61
CA ALA A 40 5.42 -13.39 10.92
C ALA A 40 6.63 -13.73 11.80
N SER A 41 7.73 -14.22 11.21
CA SER A 41 8.95 -14.61 11.93
C SER A 41 9.68 -13.45 12.60
N ALA A 42 9.59 -12.23 12.06
CA ALA A 42 10.24 -11.03 12.58
C ALA A 42 9.25 -10.02 13.18
N PHE A 43 7.99 -10.44 13.41
CA PHE A 43 6.95 -9.58 13.97
C PHE A 43 7.23 -9.15 15.42
N GLY A 44 7.87 -10.03 16.19
CA GLY A 44 8.36 -9.70 17.53
C GLY A 44 9.36 -8.54 17.49
N ASP A 45 10.35 -8.63 16.60
CA ASP A 45 11.38 -7.60 16.42
C ASP A 45 10.79 -6.28 15.90
N LEU A 46 9.82 -6.36 14.98
CA LEU A 46 9.08 -5.19 14.47
C LEU A 46 8.43 -4.42 15.62
N THR A 47 7.71 -5.12 16.48
CA THR A 47 6.88 -4.52 17.53
C THR A 47 7.63 -4.23 18.83
N ALA A 48 8.93 -4.54 18.88
CA ALA A 48 9.82 -4.17 19.97
C ALA A 48 10.54 -2.83 19.72
N ARG A 49 10.39 -2.23 18.53
CA ARG A 49 11.05 -0.96 18.20
C ARG A 49 10.33 0.22 18.83
N GLU A 50 11.11 1.13 19.40
CA GLU A 50 10.59 2.39 19.95
C GLU A 50 9.89 3.24 18.89
N GLU A 51 10.38 3.26 17.65
CA GLU A 51 9.71 4.01 16.59
C GLU A 51 8.32 3.45 16.26
N VAL A 52 8.11 2.13 16.45
CA VAL A 52 6.83 1.48 16.17
C VAL A 52 5.83 1.67 17.31
N ASP A 53 6.27 2.05 18.50
CA ASP A 53 5.39 2.40 19.61
C ASP A 53 4.78 3.82 19.50
N ARG A 54 5.17 4.57 18.46
CA ARG A 54 4.67 5.91 18.17
C ARG A 54 3.28 5.89 17.55
N THR A 55 2.72 7.09 17.40
CA THR A 55 1.48 7.29 16.66
C THR A 55 1.69 7.03 15.18
N GLY A 56 0.71 6.39 14.55
CA GLY A 56 0.78 6.08 13.13
C GLY A 56 -0.26 5.06 12.68
N ILE A 57 0.08 4.38 11.60
CA ILE A 57 -0.78 3.46 10.87
C ILE A 57 -0.06 2.13 10.75
N TYR A 58 -0.81 1.06 10.61
CA TYR A 58 -0.30 -0.25 10.26
C TYR A 58 -1.18 -0.93 9.23
N ILE A 59 -0.57 -1.87 8.52
CA ILE A 59 -1.20 -2.68 7.50
C ILE A 59 -0.84 -4.14 7.76
N LEU A 60 -1.85 -5.00 7.74
CA LEU A 60 -1.69 -6.45 7.73
C LEU A 60 -2.17 -6.95 6.37
N SER A 61 -1.33 -7.68 5.65
CA SER A 61 -1.63 -8.14 4.29
C SER A 61 -1.19 -9.58 4.09
N GLY A 62 -1.95 -10.33 3.29
CA GLY A 62 -1.64 -11.72 2.94
C GLY A 62 -2.66 -12.30 1.96
N PRO A 63 -2.54 -13.59 1.60
CA PRO A 63 -3.47 -14.26 0.70
C PRO A 63 -4.92 -14.17 1.22
N ASP A 64 -5.88 -13.93 0.32
CA ASP A 64 -7.29 -13.95 0.67
C ASP A 64 -7.79 -15.40 0.81
N PRO A 65 -8.19 -15.85 2.02
CA PRO A 65 -8.64 -17.23 2.24
C PRO A 65 -9.94 -17.57 1.48
N GLU A 66 -10.70 -16.55 1.06
CA GLU A 66 -11.98 -16.72 0.36
C GLU A 66 -11.87 -16.56 -1.16
N LYS A 67 -10.74 -16.03 -1.67
CA LYS A 67 -10.54 -15.73 -3.10
C LYS A 67 -9.12 -16.09 -3.54
N ALA A 68 -8.98 -17.25 -4.19
CA ALA A 68 -7.70 -17.72 -4.70
C ALA A 68 -7.03 -16.68 -5.62
N GLY A 69 -5.75 -16.38 -5.35
CA GLY A 69 -4.97 -15.41 -6.12
C GLY A 69 -5.23 -13.94 -5.75
N ALA A 70 -6.19 -13.65 -4.87
CA ALA A 70 -6.40 -12.30 -4.35
C ALA A 70 -5.61 -12.08 -3.04
N THR A 71 -5.37 -10.81 -2.71
CA THR A 71 -4.76 -10.39 -1.46
C THR A 71 -5.82 -9.78 -0.56
N ARG A 72 -5.85 -10.17 0.71
CA ARG A 72 -6.65 -9.53 1.76
C ARG A 72 -5.78 -8.58 2.56
N THR A 73 -6.31 -7.39 2.86
CA THR A 73 -5.58 -6.34 3.56
C THR A 73 -6.44 -5.70 4.65
N TYR A 74 -5.87 -5.50 5.84
CA TYR A 74 -6.43 -4.73 6.92
C TYR A 74 -5.56 -3.51 7.20
N ILE A 75 -6.18 -2.35 7.37
CA ILE A 75 -5.51 -1.08 7.67
C ILE A 75 -6.03 -0.59 9.02
N GLY A 76 -5.14 -0.20 9.93
CA GLY A 76 -5.49 0.30 11.24
C GLY A 76 -4.62 1.48 11.67
N SER A 77 -5.12 2.32 12.57
CA SER A 77 -4.34 3.37 13.23
C SER A 77 -4.21 3.17 14.74
N GLY A 78 -3.24 3.87 15.35
CA GLY A 78 -2.99 3.81 16.78
C GLY A 78 -2.08 4.93 17.28
N ASN A 79 -2.28 5.33 18.54
CA ASN A 79 -1.31 6.18 19.27
C ASN A 79 -0.05 5.38 19.67
N SER A 80 -0.21 4.07 19.86
CA SER A 80 0.87 3.08 19.81
C SER A 80 0.55 2.10 18.69
N VAL A 81 1.33 2.17 17.62
CA VAL A 81 1.18 1.22 16.50
C VAL A 81 1.56 -0.20 16.95
N ALA A 82 2.60 -0.34 17.78
CA ALA A 82 3.06 -1.62 18.32
C ALA A 82 1.97 -2.39 19.07
N GLU A 83 1.20 -1.72 19.93
CA GLU A 83 0.10 -2.35 20.66
C GLU A 83 -1.07 -2.72 19.72
N ARG A 84 -1.46 -1.78 18.85
CA ARG A 84 -2.65 -1.92 18.00
C ARG A 84 -2.46 -2.98 16.91
N ILE A 85 -1.28 -3.08 16.33
CA ILE A 85 -0.97 -4.12 15.34
C ILE A 85 -0.96 -5.50 15.98
N LYS A 86 -0.41 -5.67 17.20
CA LYS A 86 -0.48 -6.95 17.95
C LYS A 86 -1.92 -7.39 18.17
N GLN A 87 -2.77 -6.48 18.66
CA GLN A 87 -4.19 -6.77 18.89
C GLN A 87 -4.93 -7.15 17.60
N SER A 88 -4.56 -6.54 16.48
CA SER A 88 -5.19 -6.80 15.18
C SER A 88 -4.70 -8.09 14.55
N ALA A 89 -3.41 -8.41 14.72
CA ALA A 89 -2.77 -9.63 14.22
C ALA A 89 -3.31 -10.89 14.92
N ILE A 90 -3.65 -10.82 16.21
CA ILE A 90 -4.27 -11.95 16.93
C ILE A 90 -5.66 -12.29 16.36
N LYS A 91 -6.38 -11.29 15.83
CA LYS A 91 -7.76 -11.44 15.32
C LYS A 91 -7.82 -11.88 13.86
N ARG A 92 -6.66 -12.02 13.20
CA ARG A 92 -6.55 -12.23 11.76
C ARG A 92 -5.50 -13.30 11.51
N ASP A 93 -5.89 -14.36 10.86
CA ASP A 93 -5.01 -15.47 10.47
C ASP A 93 -4.48 -15.32 9.03
N PHE A 94 -5.13 -14.50 8.19
CA PHE A 94 -4.76 -14.33 6.79
C PHE A 94 -3.43 -13.60 6.55
N TRP A 95 -2.92 -12.84 7.52
CA TRP A 95 -1.79 -11.96 7.27
C TRP A 95 -0.47 -12.73 7.23
N GLU A 96 0.35 -12.40 6.25
CA GLU A 96 1.72 -12.90 6.14
C GLU A 96 2.75 -11.78 6.26
N THR A 97 2.34 -10.55 5.91
CA THR A 97 3.16 -9.34 5.94
C THR A 97 2.52 -8.30 6.86
N ALA A 98 3.32 -7.76 7.77
CA ALA A 98 3.00 -6.64 8.63
C ALA A 98 3.82 -5.42 8.23
N ILE A 99 3.16 -4.28 8.04
CA ILE A 99 3.78 -3.00 7.73
C ILE A 99 3.35 -1.98 8.79
N THR A 100 4.28 -1.20 9.30
CA THR A 100 4.00 -0.05 10.16
C THR A 100 4.48 1.22 9.48
N ILE A 101 3.75 2.31 9.70
CA ILE A 101 3.97 3.62 9.09
C ILE A 101 3.90 4.66 10.21
N THR A 102 4.97 5.40 10.40
CA THR A 102 5.07 6.49 11.40
C THR A 102 6.02 7.57 10.86
N THR A 103 6.47 8.50 11.70
CA THR A 103 7.53 9.45 11.35
C THR A 103 8.76 9.30 12.25
N SER A 104 9.92 9.68 11.71
CA SER A 104 11.21 9.66 12.41
C SER A 104 11.26 10.63 13.60
N ASP A 105 10.43 11.67 13.58
CA ASP A 105 10.38 12.77 14.54
C ASP A 105 9.16 12.74 15.49
N ASP A 106 8.28 11.73 15.37
CA ASP A 106 7.06 11.58 16.18
C ASP A 106 6.02 12.71 16.02
N ASP A 107 5.98 13.34 14.84
CA ASP A 107 5.08 14.46 14.52
C ASP A 107 3.63 14.05 14.11
N LEU A 108 3.32 12.74 14.07
CA LEU A 108 1.95 12.30 13.80
C LEU A 108 1.07 12.42 15.04
N SER A 109 0.05 13.28 14.95
CA SER A 109 -1.03 13.29 15.92
C SER A 109 -2.02 12.14 15.68
N LYS A 110 -2.86 11.85 16.66
CA LYS A 110 -3.98 10.91 16.50
C LYS A 110 -4.87 11.28 15.31
N GLY A 111 -5.14 12.58 15.12
CA GLY A 111 -5.94 13.07 14.00
C GLY A 111 -5.26 12.83 12.64
N HIS A 112 -3.94 12.98 12.56
CA HIS A 112 -3.15 12.65 11.37
C HIS A 112 -3.25 11.17 11.03
N ALA A 113 -3.04 10.28 12.01
CA ALA A 113 -3.09 8.84 11.81
C ALA A 113 -4.49 8.36 11.38
N GLU A 114 -5.54 8.85 12.03
CA GLU A 114 -6.92 8.53 11.68
C GLU A 114 -7.31 9.04 10.28
N TYR A 115 -6.82 10.22 9.88
CA TYR A 115 -7.03 10.76 8.54
C TYR A 115 -6.35 9.90 7.48
N LEU A 116 -5.07 9.59 7.65
CA LEU A 116 -4.33 8.77 6.71
C LEU A 116 -4.89 7.34 6.60
N GLU A 117 -5.30 6.72 7.71
CA GLU A 117 -6.01 5.43 7.70
C GLU A 117 -7.26 5.49 6.82
N ALA A 118 -8.09 6.50 7.00
CA ALA A 118 -9.31 6.68 6.23
C ALA A 118 -9.03 6.82 4.73
N ARG A 119 -8.02 7.63 4.40
CA ARG A 119 -7.60 7.85 3.02
C ARG A 119 -7.03 6.59 2.40
N LEU A 120 -6.19 5.83 3.11
CA LEU A 120 -5.66 4.56 2.63
C LEU A 120 -6.76 3.53 2.38
N ILE A 121 -7.76 3.43 3.25
CA ILE A 121 -8.94 2.57 3.05
C ILE A 121 -9.72 3.01 1.81
N GLU A 122 -9.99 4.32 1.67
CA GLU A 122 -10.67 4.89 0.51
C GLU A 122 -9.94 4.59 -0.80
N GLN A 123 -8.63 4.83 -0.83
CA GLN A 123 -7.83 4.60 -2.03
C GLN A 123 -7.70 3.13 -2.38
N ALA A 124 -7.54 2.25 -1.39
CA ALA A 124 -7.48 0.81 -1.63
C ALA A 124 -8.82 0.25 -2.14
N ALA A 125 -9.94 0.77 -1.63
CA ALA A 125 -11.28 0.43 -2.12
C ALA A 125 -11.47 0.90 -3.57
N GLN A 126 -11.04 2.12 -3.89
CA GLN A 126 -11.09 2.67 -5.26
C GLN A 126 -10.18 1.90 -6.23
N ALA A 127 -8.99 1.50 -5.77
CA ALA A 127 -8.02 0.76 -6.56
C ALA A 127 -8.49 -0.65 -6.90
N GLY A 128 -9.23 -1.32 -5.99
CA GLY A 128 -9.81 -2.64 -6.22
C GLY A 128 -8.79 -3.79 -6.31
N ARG A 129 -7.52 -3.58 -5.94
CA ARG A 129 -6.48 -4.62 -5.99
C ARG A 129 -6.49 -5.60 -4.82
N VAL A 130 -7.12 -5.24 -3.72
CA VAL A 130 -7.16 -6.06 -2.50
C VAL A 130 -8.59 -6.18 -1.98
N THR A 131 -8.91 -7.32 -1.36
CA THR A 131 -10.09 -7.42 -0.49
C THR A 131 -9.77 -6.69 0.82
N LEU A 132 -10.49 -5.63 1.14
CA LEU A 132 -10.37 -4.96 2.43
C LEU A 132 -11.09 -5.75 3.52
N ASP A 133 -10.36 -6.05 4.60
CA ASP A 133 -10.91 -6.66 5.81
C ASP A 133 -11.54 -5.62 6.75
N ASN A 134 -11.34 -4.33 6.47
CA ASN A 134 -12.00 -3.23 7.16
C ASN A 134 -13.52 -3.33 6.97
N GLY A 135 -14.24 -3.87 7.97
CA GLY A 135 -15.71 -4.01 7.93
C GLY A 135 -16.50 -2.70 7.90
N THR A 136 -15.81 -1.55 7.92
CA THR A 136 -16.38 -0.21 7.75
C THR A 136 -15.39 0.65 6.98
N GLN A 137 -15.90 1.58 6.17
CA GLN A 137 -15.10 2.64 5.55
C GLN A 137 -15.27 3.91 6.38
N PRO A 138 -14.26 4.32 7.15
CA PRO A 138 -14.41 5.49 8.01
C PRO A 138 -14.53 6.78 7.20
N ASP A 139 -15.59 7.54 7.43
CA ASP A 139 -15.86 8.80 6.72
C ASP A 139 -14.74 9.84 6.96
N THR A 140 -14.06 10.24 5.89
CA THR A 140 -12.99 11.26 5.90
C THR A 140 -13.53 12.63 6.29
N SER A 141 -14.77 12.96 5.93
CA SER A 141 -15.40 14.26 6.23
C SER A 141 -15.65 14.49 7.72
N ARG A 142 -15.71 13.40 8.51
CA ARG A 142 -15.88 13.46 9.98
C ARG A 142 -14.58 13.69 10.72
N ARG A 143 -13.43 13.61 10.03
CA ARG A 143 -12.10 13.86 10.60
C ARG A 143 -11.69 15.28 10.25
N ARG A 144 -11.99 16.19 11.17
CA ARG A 144 -11.66 17.61 11.02
C ARG A 144 -10.17 17.82 11.31
N LEU A 145 -9.40 18.03 10.26
CA LEU A 145 -8.05 18.58 10.33
C LEU A 145 -8.05 20.01 9.78
N PRO A 146 -7.20 20.91 10.30
CA PRO A 146 -6.87 22.17 9.64
C PRO A 146 -6.43 21.96 8.18
N GLU A 147 -6.65 22.97 7.33
CA GLU A 147 -6.30 22.92 5.91
C GLU A 147 -4.82 22.57 5.68
N ALA A 148 -3.91 23.16 6.47
CA ALA A 148 -2.48 22.89 6.39
C ALA A 148 -2.15 21.41 6.70
N ASP A 149 -2.79 20.83 7.72
CA ASP A 149 -2.57 19.44 8.10
C ASP A 149 -3.13 18.49 7.04
N VAL A 150 -4.28 18.81 6.44
CA VAL A 150 -4.82 18.07 5.29
C VAL A 150 -3.81 18.05 4.14
N ALA A 151 -3.27 19.22 3.77
CA ALA A 151 -2.30 19.31 2.69
C ALA A 151 -1.02 18.49 2.98
N ASN A 152 -0.52 18.56 4.21
CA ASN A 152 0.63 17.78 4.66
C ASN A 152 0.36 16.27 4.61
N MET A 153 -0.83 15.82 5.04
CA MET A 153 -1.21 14.41 5.01
C MET A 153 -1.42 13.89 3.59
N GLU A 154 -1.92 14.70 2.66
CA GLU A 154 -2.02 14.33 1.25
C GLU A 154 -0.63 14.21 0.59
N GLN A 155 0.32 15.09 0.96
CA GLN A 155 1.71 14.94 0.54
C GLN A 155 2.35 13.67 1.13
N PHE A 156 2.09 13.37 2.41
CA PHE A 156 2.52 12.14 3.05
C PHE A 156 1.97 10.91 2.32
N LEU A 157 0.69 10.93 1.95
CA LEU A 157 0.02 9.88 1.19
C LEU A 157 0.59 9.72 -0.23
N SER A 158 0.97 10.81 -0.90
CA SER A 158 1.67 10.76 -2.19
C SER A 158 2.98 9.97 -2.11
N ASN A 159 3.74 10.16 -1.02
CA ASN A 159 4.95 9.38 -0.76
C ASN A 159 4.63 7.91 -0.46
N LEU A 160 3.54 7.61 0.25
CA LEU A 160 3.09 6.23 0.48
C LEU A 160 2.75 5.50 -0.82
N ARG A 161 2.10 6.16 -1.79
CA ARG A 161 1.80 5.56 -3.11
C ARG A 161 3.05 5.12 -3.86
N ILE A 162 4.21 5.70 -3.56
CA ILE A 162 5.47 5.41 -4.22
C ILE A 162 6.23 4.31 -3.48
N ILE A 163 6.31 4.40 -2.15
CA ILE A 163 7.13 3.47 -1.37
C ILE A 163 6.45 2.12 -1.13
N LEU A 164 5.11 2.07 -1.03
CA LEU A 164 4.37 0.82 -0.78
C LEU A 164 4.60 -0.24 -1.88
N PRO A 165 4.52 0.10 -3.19
CA PRO A 165 4.90 -0.82 -4.27
C PRO A 165 6.34 -1.35 -4.16
N VAL A 166 7.28 -0.49 -3.76
CA VAL A 166 8.71 -0.86 -3.67
C VAL A 166 8.96 -1.88 -2.57
N ILE A 167 8.14 -1.91 -1.52
CA ILE A 167 8.19 -2.93 -0.47
C ILE A 167 7.27 -4.14 -0.73
N GLY A 168 6.63 -4.19 -1.90
CA GLY A 168 5.82 -5.33 -2.36
C GLY A 168 4.33 -5.24 -2.04
N LEU A 169 3.78 -4.04 -1.84
CA LEU A 169 2.34 -3.84 -1.60
C LEU A 169 1.74 -2.83 -2.58
N ASP A 170 1.10 -3.34 -3.64
CA ASP A 170 0.50 -2.54 -4.71
C ASP A 170 -0.96 -2.10 -4.42
N MET A 171 -1.43 -2.15 -3.18
CA MET A 171 -2.84 -1.95 -2.82
C MET A 171 -3.47 -0.62 -3.26
N LEU A 172 -2.65 0.41 -3.53
CA LEU A 172 -3.10 1.75 -3.90
C LEU A 172 -3.06 2.00 -5.42
N LYS A 173 -2.45 1.10 -6.20
CA LYS A 173 -2.38 1.26 -7.66
C LYS A 173 -3.73 0.90 -8.27
N PRO A 174 -4.29 1.72 -9.18
CA PRO A 174 -5.52 1.37 -9.87
C PRO A 174 -5.38 0.03 -10.59
N GLN A 175 -6.46 -0.75 -10.66
CA GLN A 175 -6.49 -1.90 -11.55
C GLN A 175 -6.46 -1.42 -13.01
N PRO A 176 -5.79 -2.15 -13.90
CA PRO A 176 -5.90 -1.90 -15.32
C PRO A 176 -7.36 -1.87 -15.80
N ARG A 177 -7.65 -1.00 -16.77
CA ARG A 177 -8.96 -0.86 -17.39
C ARG A 177 -9.45 -2.15 -18.00
N ALA A 178 -8.56 -3.01 -18.53
CA ALA A 178 -8.98 -4.30 -19.05
C ALA A 178 -9.66 -5.19 -17.99
N VAL A 179 -9.30 -5.06 -16.71
CA VAL A 179 -9.87 -5.85 -15.60
C VAL A 179 -11.19 -5.25 -15.10
N THR A 180 -11.29 -3.92 -14.98
CA THR A 180 -12.52 -3.21 -14.57
C THR A 180 -13.56 -3.08 -15.69
N GLN A 181 -13.06 -3.14 -16.93
CA GLN A 181 -13.69 -3.17 -18.25
C GLN A 181 -14.82 -4.14 -18.58
N THR A 182 -15.03 -5.22 -17.81
CA THR A 182 -15.45 -6.55 -18.36
C THR A 182 -16.70 -6.59 -19.25
N ALA A 183 -17.56 -5.57 -19.21
CA ALA A 183 -18.74 -5.42 -20.05
C ALA A 183 -18.52 -4.92 -21.50
N LYS A 184 -17.42 -4.23 -21.82
CA LYS A 184 -17.15 -3.73 -23.20
C LYS A 184 -16.33 -4.73 -24.03
N PRO A 185 -16.48 -4.88 -25.34
CA PRO A 185 -15.57 -5.71 -26.15
C PRO A 185 -14.09 -5.30 -25.95
N VAL A 186 -13.16 -6.26 -25.97
CA VAL A 186 -11.71 -5.98 -25.82
C VAL A 186 -11.24 -4.96 -26.85
N ASP A 187 -11.72 -5.09 -28.09
CA ASP A 187 -11.40 -4.19 -29.20
C ASP A 187 -11.78 -2.72 -28.94
N GLU A 188 -12.86 -2.47 -28.19
CA GLU A 188 -13.26 -1.10 -27.79
C GLU A 188 -12.47 -0.57 -26.59
N ARG A 189 -11.88 -1.45 -25.77
CA ARG A 189 -11.08 -1.06 -24.61
C ARG A 189 -9.64 -0.71 -24.96
N THR A 190 -9.10 -1.35 -25.99
CA THR A 190 -7.71 -1.21 -26.43
C THR A 190 -7.58 -0.39 -27.73
N GLU A 191 -8.66 0.27 -28.16
CA GLU A 191 -8.68 1.05 -29.41
C GLU A 191 -7.67 2.20 -29.34
N GLY A 192 -6.64 2.13 -30.17
CA GLY A 192 -5.56 3.14 -30.24
C GLY A 192 -4.36 2.87 -29.32
N GLU A 193 -4.36 1.80 -28.53
CA GLU A 193 -3.23 1.42 -27.69
C GLU A 193 -2.22 0.51 -28.42
N VAL A 194 -0.96 0.55 -27.97
CA VAL A 194 0.09 -0.33 -28.52
C VAL A 194 -0.14 -1.75 -28.03
N GLN A 195 -0.38 -2.67 -28.96
CA GLN A 195 -0.64 -4.08 -28.68
C GLN A 195 0.64 -4.91 -28.78
N PHE A 196 0.91 -5.70 -27.76
CA PHE A 196 2.01 -6.65 -27.66
C PHE A 196 1.48 -8.07 -27.90
N GLU A 197 2.27 -8.93 -28.56
CA GLU A 197 1.92 -10.33 -28.80
C GLU A 197 3.01 -11.26 -28.27
N ILE A 198 2.62 -12.23 -27.44
CA ILE A 198 3.49 -13.32 -26.97
C ILE A 198 3.15 -14.58 -27.77
N ARG A 199 4.15 -15.13 -28.47
CA ARG A 199 4.04 -16.41 -29.17
C ARG A 199 4.84 -17.48 -28.45
N HIS A 200 4.16 -18.53 -27.99
CA HIS A 200 4.83 -19.71 -27.46
C HIS A 200 5.06 -20.75 -28.56
N LYS A 201 6.16 -21.50 -28.45
CA LYS A 201 6.54 -22.57 -29.40
C LYS A 201 5.50 -23.68 -29.54
N SER A 202 4.59 -23.84 -28.57
CA SER A 202 3.47 -24.77 -28.66
C SER A 202 2.33 -24.28 -29.57
N GLY A 203 2.46 -23.08 -30.16
CA GLY A 203 1.42 -22.45 -30.99
C GLY A 203 0.44 -21.57 -30.20
N VAL A 204 0.57 -21.49 -28.87
CA VAL A 204 -0.25 -20.59 -28.04
C VAL A 204 0.16 -19.15 -28.32
N LYS A 205 -0.84 -18.28 -28.49
CA LYS A 205 -0.67 -16.84 -28.64
C LYS A 205 -1.45 -16.12 -27.55
N ALA A 206 -0.86 -15.05 -27.04
CA ALA A 206 -1.52 -14.12 -26.14
C ALA A 206 -1.23 -12.69 -26.63
N THR A 207 -2.18 -11.78 -26.43
CA THR A 207 -2.00 -10.35 -26.70
C THR A 207 -2.14 -9.57 -25.42
N ALA A 208 -1.40 -8.48 -25.28
CA ALA A 208 -1.47 -7.57 -24.14
C ALA A 208 -1.39 -6.11 -24.60
N VAL A 209 -1.85 -5.19 -23.77
CA VAL A 209 -1.58 -3.74 -23.88
C VAL A 209 -0.76 -3.28 -22.68
N GLU A 210 -0.05 -2.16 -22.80
CA GLU A 210 0.63 -1.53 -21.66
C GLU A 210 -0.22 -0.38 -21.12
N GLU A 211 -0.72 -0.53 -19.89
CA GLU A 211 -1.43 0.52 -19.16
C GLU A 211 -0.63 0.87 -17.89
N ASP A 212 -0.22 2.14 -17.74
CA ASP A 212 0.54 2.65 -16.59
C ASP A 212 1.79 1.80 -16.21
N GLY A 213 2.46 1.23 -17.21
CA GLY A 213 3.65 0.40 -17.03
C GLY A 213 3.37 -1.07 -16.67
N GLU A 214 2.11 -1.51 -16.72
CA GLU A 214 1.70 -2.90 -16.54
C GLU A 214 1.17 -3.49 -17.85
N PHE A 215 1.50 -4.76 -18.13
CA PHE A 215 0.94 -5.49 -19.26
C PHE A 215 -0.37 -6.17 -18.84
N VAL A 216 -1.43 -5.89 -19.61
CA VAL A 216 -2.80 -6.35 -19.36
C VAL A 216 -3.35 -7.16 -20.52
#